data_AF-A0A8J6KUZ9-F1
#
_entry.id   AF-A0A8J6KUZ9-F1
#
_cell.length_a   1.000
_cell.length_b   1.000
_cell.length_c   1.000
_cell.angle_alpha   90.00
_cell.angle_beta   90.00
_cell.angle_gamma   90.00
#
_symmetry.space_group_name_H-M   'P 1'
#
loop_
_entity.id
_entity.type
_entity.pdbx_description
1 polymer ?
#
loop_
_entity_poly.entity_id
_entity_poly.type
_entity_poly.pdbx_seq_one_letter_code
_entity_poly.pdbx_strand_id
1 'polypeptide(L)'
;MATLRVHPEAQAKVDVFCKDLCSKTENLLGSYFPKKIAELDAFLKEPDLNEANLSSLKAPLDIPIPDPVKEKEKEERKKQQEKEEKDEKKKGEDEEKGPPCGPVNCNEKIVVLLQRLKPEIKDVIEQLNLVATTDTSDRGWE
;
A
#
# COMPACT_ATOMS: atom_id res chain seq x y z
N MET A 1 7.61 -45.52 24.43
CA MET A 1 7.47 -44.07 24.22
C MET A 1 6.53 -43.54 25.29
N ALA A 2 6.95 -42.53 26.06
CA ALA A 2 6.07 -41.92 27.06
C ALA A 2 5.03 -41.07 26.33
N THR A 3 3.77 -41.49 26.35
CA THR A 3 2.66 -40.68 25.84
C THR A 3 2.48 -39.47 26.75
N LEU A 4 2.77 -38.29 26.22
CA LEU A 4 2.46 -37.02 26.88
C LEU A 4 0.94 -36.95 27.07
N ARG A 5 0.47 -36.94 28.32
CA ARG A 5 -0.96 -36.80 28.62
C ARG A 5 -1.40 -35.38 28.27
N VAL A 6 -2.26 -35.27 27.27
CA VAL A 6 -2.96 -34.02 26.95
C VAL A 6 -4.14 -33.84 27.90
N HIS A 7 -4.35 -32.60 28.36
CA HIS A 7 -5.48 -32.29 29.23
C HIS A 7 -6.80 -32.43 28.44
N PRO A 8 -7.83 -33.14 28.94
CA PRO A 8 -9.07 -33.40 28.19
C PRO A 8 -9.79 -32.12 27.72
N GLU A 9 -9.78 -31.07 28.54
CA GLU A 9 -10.39 -29.78 28.17
C GLU A 9 -9.63 -29.08 27.02
N ALA A 10 -8.29 -29.24 26.97
CA ALA A 10 -7.49 -28.67 25.89
C ALA A 10 -7.76 -29.41 24.58
N GLN A 11 -7.85 -30.75 24.64
CA GLN A 11 -8.23 -31.57 23.50
C GLN A 11 -9.59 -31.16 22.93
N ALA A 12 -10.59 -31.02 23.79
CA ALA A 12 -11.95 -30.64 23.36
C ALA A 12 -11.97 -29.27 22.65
N LYS A 13 -11.20 -28.29 23.13
CA LYS A 13 -11.11 -26.96 22.50
C LYS A 13 -10.44 -27.02 21.12
N VAL A 14 -9.38 -27.81 21.00
CA VAL A 14 -8.69 -28.02 19.71
C VAL A 14 -9.61 -28.74 18.72
N ASP A 15 -10.32 -29.78 19.15
CA ASP A 15 -11.24 -30.52 18.28
C ASP A 15 -12.37 -29.64 17.74
N VAL A 16 -12.92 -28.75 18.58
CA VAL A 16 -13.93 -27.77 18.14
C VAL A 16 -13.34 -26.80 17.13
N PHE A 17 -12.14 -26.26 17.41
CA PHE A 17 -11.47 -25.34 16.51
C PHE A 17 -11.14 -25.98 15.15
N CYS A 18 -10.67 -27.22 15.12
CA CYS A 18 -10.42 -27.96 13.89
C CYS A 18 -11.70 -28.17 13.08
N LYS A 19 -12.81 -28.55 13.71
CA LYS A 19 -14.10 -28.68 13.02
C LYS A 19 -14.57 -27.36 12.41
N ASP A 20 -14.40 -26.26 13.14
CA ASP A 20 -14.73 -24.93 12.64
C ASP A 20 -13.87 -24.53 11.45
N LEU A 21 -12.56 -24.85 11.49
CA LEU A 21 -11.65 -24.62 10.36
C LEU A 21 -12.00 -25.45 9.12
N CYS A 22 -12.32 -26.74 9.30
CA CYS A 22 -12.74 -27.61 8.20
C CYS A 22 -14.03 -27.07 7.55
N SER A 23 -15.05 -26.74 8.36
CA SER A 23 -16.32 -26.18 7.87
C SER A 23 -16.13 -24.88 7.10
N LYS A 24 -15.29 -23.96 7.62
CA LYS A 24 -14.94 -22.73 6.91
C LYS A 24 -14.22 -23.01 5.60
N THR A 25 -13.30 -23.97 5.57
CA THR A 25 -12.55 -24.35 4.37
C THR A 25 -13.46 -24.95 3.30
N GLU A 26 -14.39 -25.83 3.68
CA GLU A 26 -15.40 -26.38 2.76
C GLU A 26 -16.26 -25.27 2.14
N ASN A 27 -16.70 -24.31 2.95
CA ASN A 27 -17.43 -23.14 2.44
C ASN A 27 -16.57 -22.26 1.53
N LEU A 28 -15.27 -22.10 1.83
CA LEU A 28 -14.36 -21.35 0.98
C LEU A 28 -14.26 -21.97 -0.42
N LEU A 29 -14.07 -23.28 -0.49
CA LEU A 29 -13.93 -24.02 -1.74
C LEU A 29 -15.27 -24.10 -2.50
N GLY A 30 -16.37 -24.38 -1.80
CA GLY A 30 -17.67 -24.62 -2.40
C GLY A 30 -18.43 -23.36 -2.82
N SER A 31 -18.13 -22.22 -2.21
CA SER A 31 -18.90 -20.98 -2.41
C SER A 31 -18.02 -19.76 -2.60
N TYR A 32 -17.08 -19.52 -1.68
CA TYR A 32 -16.35 -18.25 -1.61
C TYR A 32 -15.41 -18.04 -2.80
N PHE A 33 -14.53 -19.00 -3.11
CA PHE A 33 -13.57 -18.87 -4.20
C PHE A 33 -14.24 -18.75 -5.57
N PRO A 34 -15.23 -19.58 -5.94
CA PRO A 34 -15.97 -19.38 -7.18
C PRO A 34 -16.60 -17.99 -7.28
N LYS A 35 -17.20 -17.50 -6.19
CA LYS A 35 -17.80 -16.16 -6.13
C LYS A 35 -16.73 -15.07 -6.31
N LYS A 36 -15.60 -15.16 -5.59
CA LYS A 36 -14.51 -14.18 -5.68
C LYS A 36 -13.85 -14.14 -7.05
N ILE A 37 -13.69 -15.30 -7.71
CA ILE A 37 -13.19 -15.36 -9.08
C ILE A 37 -14.12 -14.57 -10.02
N ALA A 38 -15.43 -14.77 -9.91
CA ALA A 38 -16.40 -14.05 -10.74
C ALA A 38 -16.43 -12.54 -10.45
N GLU A 39 -16.35 -12.14 -9.17
CA GLU A 39 -16.27 -10.74 -8.76
C GLU A 39 -15.01 -10.05 -9.33
N LEU A 40 -13.85 -10.70 -9.25
CA LEU A 40 -12.59 -10.15 -9.75
C LEU A 40 -12.52 -10.15 -11.28
N ASP A 41 -13.09 -11.15 -11.96
CA ASP A 41 -13.21 -11.16 -13.42
C ASP A 41 -14.10 -10.02 -13.93
N ALA A 42 -15.20 -9.73 -13.23
CA ALA A 42 -16.04 -8.57 -13.50
C ALA A 42 -15.28 -7.26 -13.25
N PHE A 43 -14.58 -7.16 -12.12
CA PHE A 43 -13.79 -5.98 -11.76
C PHE A 43 -12.71 -5.66 -12.82
N LEU A 44 -11.99 -6.68 -13.30
CA LEU A 44 -10.97 -6.53 -14.35
C LEU A 44 -11.52 -6.02 -15.67
N LYS A 45 -12.83 -6.13 -15.93
CA LYS A 45 -13.50 -5.64 -17.15
C LYS A 45 -14.00 -4.19 -17.01
N GLU A 46 -13.92 -3.60 -15.83
CA GLU A 46 -14.37 -2.24 -15.60
C GLU A 46 -13.47 -1.21 -16.30
N PRO A 47 -14.03 -0.08 -16.79
CA PRO A 47 -13.27 0.91 -17.55
C PRO A 47 -12.13 1.53 -16.73
N ASP A 48 -12.25 1.61 -15.41
CA ASP A 48 -11.24 2.16 -14.51
C ASP A 48 -9.93 1.36 -14.54
N LEU A 49 -9.99 0.06 -14.87
CA LEU A 49 -8.82 -0.81 -15.07
C LEU A 49 -8.44 -0.97 -16.54
N ASN A 50 -9.27 -0.48 -17.47
CA ASN A 50 -9.10 -0.63 -18.92
C ASN A 50 -8.94 0.73 -19.62
N GLU A 51 -8.11 1.61 -19.06
CA GLU A 51 -7.81 2.93 -19.63
C GLU A 51 -6.99 2.81 -20.93
N ALA A 52 -7.62 3.12 -22.06
CA ALA A 52 -6.98 3.06 -23.38
C ALA A 52 -5.90 4.13 -23.60
N ASN A 53 -5.98 5.25 -22.87
CA ASN A 53 -5.03 6.36 -22.98
C ASN A 53 -4.42 6.69 -21.62
N LEU A 54 -3.15 6.31 -21.43
CA LEU A 54 -2.42 6.54 -20.17
C LEU A 54 -2.21 8.01 -19.82
N SER A 55 -2.37 8.93 -20.78
CA SER A 55 -2.31 10.37 -20.50
C SER A 55 -3.45 10.81 -19.57
N SER A 56 -4.58 10.08 -19.57
CA SER A 56 -5.72 10.33 -18.68
C SER A 56 -5.40 10.07 -17.21
N LEU A 57 -4.32 9.33 -16.92
CA LEU A 57 -3.83 9.03 -15.57
C LEU A 57 -2.84 10.08 -15.07
N LYS A 58 -2.43 11.04 -15.90
CA LYS A 58 -1.48 12.08 -15.49
C LYS A 58 -2.16 13.03 -14.48
N ALA A 59 -1.75 12.93 -13.23
CA ALA A 59 -2.17 13.87 -12.20
C ALA A 59 -1.48 15.25 -12.40
N PRO A 60 -2.12 16.35 -12.01
CA PRO A 60 -1.48 17.67 -12.01
C PRO A 60 -0.22 17.67 -11.14
N LEU A 61 0.89 18.15 -11.70
CA LEU A 61 2.15 18.32 -10.99
C LEU A 61 2.61 19.77 -11.13
N ASP A 62 2.13 20.61 -10.21
CA ASP A 62 2.37 22.05 -10.21
C ASP A 62 3.59 22.41 -9.34
N ILE A 63 4.75 21.92 -9.78
CA ILE A 63 6.03 22.26 -9.16
C ILE A 63 6.65 23.41 -9.95
N PRO A 64 7.07 24.52 -9.30
CA PRO A 64 7.73 25.62 -9.99
C PRO A 64 9.01 25.14 -10.68
N ILE A 65 9.10 25.33 -12.00
CA ILE A 65 10.32 25.04 -12.77
C ILE A 65 11.25 26.27 -12.65
N PRO A 66 12.43 26.15 -12.02
CA PRO A 66 13.36 27.26 -11.91
C PRO A 66 13.88 27.66 -13.29
N ASP A 67 13.80 28.95 -13.60
CA ASP A 67 14.32 29.52 -14.83
C ASP A 67 15.80 29.84 -14.64
N PRO A 68 16.72 29.20 -15.38
CA PRO A 68 18.16 29.34 -15.18
C PRO A 68 18.66 30.77 -15.41
N VAL A 69 17.96 31.59 -16.18
CA VAL A 69 18.33 33.01 -16.38
C VAL A 69 17.92 33.84 -15.17
N LYS A 70 16.71 33.60 -14.64
CA LYS A 70 16.19 34.33 -13.48
C LYS A 70 16.91 33.95 -12.18
N GLU A 71 17.37 32.71 -12.08
CA GLU A 71 18.20 32.25 -10.97
C GLU A 71 19.56 32.97 -10.95
N LYS A 72 20.23 33.08 -12.11
CA LYS A 72 21.50 33.82 -12.23
C LYS A 72 21.32 35.31 -11.92
N GLU A 73 20.25 35.94 -12.41
CA GLU A 73 19.96 37.34 -12.11
C GLU A 73 19.66 37.57 -10.62
N LYS A 74 18.96 36.63 -9.97
CA LYS A 74 18.71 36.64 -8.52
C LYS A 74 20.01 36.44 -7.72
N GLU A 75 20.90 35.57 -8.18
CA GLU A 75 22.22 35.34 -7.58
C GLU A 75 23.15 36.55 -7.74
N GLU A 76 23.15 37.20 -8.91
CA GLU A 76 23.90 38.44 -9.16
C GLU A 76 23.37 39.61 -8.33
N ARG A 77 22.05 39.76 -8.19
CA ARG A 77 21.43 40.75 -7.29
C ARG A 77 21.76 40.48 -5.81
N LYS A 78 21.72 39.21 -5.37
CA LYS A 78 22.17 38.81 -4.01
C LYS A 78 23.65 39.15 -3.79
N LYS A 79 24.53 38.83 -4.74
CA LYS A 79 25.98 39.15 -4.67
C LYS A 79 26.28 40.64 -4.71
N GLN A 80 25.45 41.45 -5.38
CA GLN A 80 25.55 42.90 -5.37
C GLN A 80 25.10 43.49 -4.03
N GLN A 81 24.00 42.99 -3.45
CA GLN A 81 23.55 43.39 -2.10
C GLN A 81 24.54 42.98 -1.00
N GLU A 82 25.11 41.76 -1.05
CA GLU A 82 26.15 41.32 -0.09
C GLU A 82 27.47 42.11 -0.21
N LYS A 83 27.74 42.74 -1.36
CA LYS A 83 28.89 43.64 -1.53
C LYS A 83 28.67 45.03 -0.93
N GLU A 84 27.42 45.47 -0.78
CA GLU A 84 27.06 46.72 -0.09
C GLU A 84 26.89 46.51 1.43
N GLU A 85 26.58 45.30 1.89
CA GLU A 85 26.33 44.96 3.31
C GLU A 85 27.54 44.30 4.01
N LYS A 86 28.75 44.73 3.68
CA LYS A 86 29.98 44.21 4.31
C LYS A 86 30.28 44.92 5.64
N ASP A 87 29.37 44.84 6.61
CA ASP A 87 29.72 44.91 8.03
C ASP A 87 28.74 44.07 8.86
N GLU A 88 29.29 43.22 9.72
CA GLU A 88 28.64 42.25 10.62
C GLU A 88 27.94 40.97 10.08
N LYS A 89 28.71 39.88 10.22
CA LYS A 89 28.34 38.61 10.88
C LYS A 89 28.15 37.38 10.00
N LYS A 90 29.14 36.48 10.15
CA LYS A 90 29.26 35.13 9.58
C LYS A 90 28.22 34.15 10.12
N LYS A 91 27.82 33.26 9.20
CA LYS A 91 27.40 31.85 9.34
C LYS A 91 25.97 31.57 9.83
N GLY A 92 25.08 31.40 8.86
CA GLY A 92 24.08 30.34 8.86
C GLY A 92 24.14 29.65 7.50
N GLU A 93 24.27 28.33 7.48
CA GLU A 93 24.20 27.53 6.25
C GLU A 93 22.77 27.64 5.70
N ASP A 94 22.57 28.51 4.72
CA ASP A 94 21.36 28.57 3.91
C ASP A 94 21.36 27.32 3.04
N GLU A 95 20.81 26.22 3.56
CA GLU A 95 20.35 25.12 2.70
C GLU A 95 19.54 25.77 1.60
N GLU A 96 20.02 25.66 0.37
CA GLU A 96 19.42 26.20 -0.85
C GLU A 96 18.01 25.62 -1.02
N LYS A 97 17.06 26.19 -0.29
CA LYS A 97 15.67 25.79 -0.34
C LYS A 97 15.15 26.29 -1.68
N GLY A 98 14.86 25.33 -2.55
CA GLY A 98 14.23 25.58 -3.84
C GLY A 98 12.95 26.41 -3.71
N PRO A 99 12.35 26.81 -4.84
CA PRO A 99 11.18 27.66 -4.84
C PRO A 99 10.08 27.12 -3.92
N PRO A 100 9.36 27.97 -3.16
CA PRO A 100 8.23 27.52 -2.36
C PRO A 100 7.22 26.80 -3.27
N CYS A 101 6.89 25.56 -2.94
CA CYS A 101 5.97 24.71 -3.70
C CYS A 101 4.59 24.69 -3.04
N GLY A 102 3.53 24.72 -3.85
CA GLY A 102 2.16 24.48 -3.40
C GLY A 102 1.94 23.00 -3.00
N PRO A 103 0.77 22.67 -2.42
CA PRO A 103 0.44 21.29 -2.08
C PRO A 103 0.37 20.41 -3.34
N VAL A 104 1.14 19.31 -3.33
CA VAL A 104 1.11 18.30 -4.39
C VAL A 104 0.22 17.15 -3.96
N ASN A 105 -0.96 17.03 -4.57
CA ASN A 105 -1.96 16.04 -4.22
C ASN A 105 -1.63 14.66 -4.79
N CYS A 106 -2.20 13.61 -4.17
CA CYS A 106 -2.14 12.25 -4.69
C CYS A 106 -2.92 12.12 -6.01
N ASN A 107 -2.57 11.11 -6.82
CA ASN A 107 -3.35 10.76 -8.00
C ASN A 107 -4.68 10.12 -7.61
N GLU A 108 -5.76 10.89 -7.72
CA GLU A 108 -7.10 10.47 -7.28
C GLU A 108 -7.59 9.20 -7.96
N LYS A 109 -7.37 9.06 -9.28
CA LYS A 109 -7.76 7.85 -10.03
C LYS A 109 -7.10 6.60 -9.47
N ILE A 110 -5.80 6.68 -9.17
CA ILE A 110 -5.04 5.56 -8.59
C ILE A 110 -5.50 5.31 -7.14
N VAL A 111 -5.76 6.37 -6.36
CA VAL A 111 -6.20 6.23 -4.97
C VAL A 111 -7.53 5.47 -4.88
N VAL A 112 -8.49 5.76 -5.76
CA VAL A 112 -9.78 5.04 -5.80
C VAL A 112 -9.58 3.55 -6.13
N LEU A 113 -8.72 3.23 -7.11
CA LEU A 113 -8.37 1.85 -7.41
C LEU A 113 -7.71 1.14 -6.22
N LEU A 114 -6.79 1.81 -5.52
CA LEU A 114 -6.14 1.27 -4.33
C LEU A 114 -7.12 1.02 -3.18
N GLN A 115 -8.16 1.85 -3.02
CA GLN A 115 -9.20 1.64 -2.01
C GLN A 115 -9.97 0.34 -2.25
N ARG A 116 -10.15 -0.06 -3.51
CA ARG A 116 -10.77 -1.35 -3.88
C ARG A 116 -9.79 -2.51 -3.82
N LEU A 117 -8.54 -2.32 -4.20
CA LEU A 117 -7.54 -3.39 -4.25
C LEU A 117 -7.08 -3.85 -2.86
N LYS A 118 -6.89 -2.91 -1.92
CA LYS A 118 -6.43 -3.21 -0.56
C LYS A 118 -7.28 -4.25 0.19
N PRO A 119 -8.63 -4.15 0.23
CA PRO A 119 -9.45 -5.16 0.89
C PRO A 119 -9.37 -6.52 0.21
N GLU A 120 -9.28 -6.58 -1.12
CA GLU A 120 -9.13 -7.87 -1.85
C GLU A 120 -7.81 -8.57 -1.49
N ILE A 121 -6.70 -7.82 -1.41
CA ILE A 121 -5.41 -8.39 -0.97
C ILE A 121 -5.50 -8.91 0.47
N LYS A 122 -6.08 -8.10 1.37
CA LYS A 122 -6.24 -8.48 2.78
C LYS A 122 -7.05 -9.76 2.90
N ASP A 123 -8.17 -9.83 2.19
CA ASP A 123 -9.05 -11.00 2.22
C ASP A 123 -8.34 -12.27 1.74
N VAL A 124 -7.63 -12.22 0.61
CA VAL A 124 -6.87 -13.38 0.11
C VAL A 124 -5.83 -13.86 1.13
N ILE A 125 -5.14 -12.95 1.82
CA ILE A 125 -4.19 -13.31 2.88
C ILE A 125 -4.91 -14.03 4.03
N GLU A 126 -6.06 -13.52 4.47
CA GLU A 126 -6.84 -14.13 5.55
C GLU A 126 -7.33 -15.54 5.16
N GLN A 127 -7.91 -15.70 3.96
CA GLN A 127 -8.41 -16.99 3.52
C GLN A 127 -7.28 -18.00 3.28
N LEU A 128 -6.14 -17.56 2.72
CA LEU A 128 -4.99 -18.44 2.49
C LEU A 128 -4.42 -18.96 3.82
N ASN A 129 -4.31 -18.10 4.83
CA ASN A 129 -3.85 -18.49 6.15
C ASN A 129 -4.80 -19.49 6.81
N LEU A 130 -6.11 -19.32 6.62
CA LEU A 130 -7.13 -20.25 7.14
C LEU A 130 -6.97 -21.64 6.53
N VAL A 131 -6.84 -21.71 5.19
CA VAL A 131 -6.65 -22.98 4.48
C VAL A 131 -5.32 -23.63 4.88
N ALA A 132 -4.23 -22.86 4.96
CA ALA A 132 -2.92 -23.38 5.37
C ALA A 132 -2.96 -23.97 6.80
N THR A 133 -3.65 -23.30 7.73
CA THR A 133 -3.81 -23.78 9.12
C THR A 133 -4.62 -25.09 9.16
N THR A 134 -5.61 -25.23 8.27
CA THR A 134 -6.44 -26.44 8.17
C THR A 134 -5.63 -27.62 7.64
N ASP A 135 -4.84 -27.44 6.58
CA ASP A 135 -3.98 -28.48 5.99
C ASP A 135 -2.90 -28.98 6.95
N THR A 136 -2.31 -28.09 7.77
CA THR A 136 -1.34 -28.49 8.81
C THR A 136 -1.98 -29.26 9.97
N SER A 137 -3.29 -29.20 10.14
CA SER A 137 -4.00 -29.94 11.20
C SER A 137 -4.37 -31.36 10.76
N ASP A 138 -4.59 -31.58 9.46
CA ASP A 138 -4.86 -32.91 8.86
C ASP A 138 -3.58 -33.73 8.66
N ARG A 139 -2.44 -33.07 8.44
CA ARG A 139 -1.12 -33.70 8.57
C ARG A 139 -0.83 -33.85 10.07
N GLY A 140 -1.28 -34.95 10.66
CA GLY A 140 -0.96 -35.31 12.04
C GLY A 140 0.52 -35.06 12.35
N TRP A 141 0.80 -34.67 13.60
CA TRP A 141 2.16 -34.50 14.12
C TRP A 141 2.95 -35.82 14.00
N GLU A 142 3.55 -36.06 12.83
CA GLU A 142 4.55 -37.11 12.59
C GLU A 142 5.92 -36.68 13.15
#